data_AF-A0A0C9LZC5-F1
#
_entry.id   AF-A0A0C9LZC5-F1
#
_cell.length_a   1.000
_cell.length_b   1.000
_cell.length_c   1.000
_cell.angle_alpha   90.00
_cell.angle_beta   90.00
_cell.angle_gamma   90.00
#
_symmetry.space_group_name_H-M   'P 1'
#
loop_
_entity.id
_entity.type
_entity.pdbx_description
1 polymer ?
#
loop_
_entity_poly.entity_id
_entity_poly.type
_entity_poly.pdbx_seq_one_letter_code
_entity_poly.pdbx_strand_id
1 'polypeptide(L)'
;MGVTSSFGSNFIFVLTDYFTRFTVIRCIPDKKATTIAREMLQVFSIFGWPIKLTSDRGLEWINEVVRAMMDISGIDHRLSLAYNPLGNSVSESFIKTCKLTTIKLLKGKRDQWEHFIPWVNYCINVKYARLHKSRPYTLLFNRQPNGLTDYSKEDYSKRLEKADDRLIDKRYRFVQDVLIPAISKRIVDTQSADHANFAKKHKIISEPYPIGSKVMIKNVHRQNKLDERYEGPYLIHSMTDKGSYVLADKTGALLSRDVPTHHIKYQVAANPKPITVDEFSEEHYEIQAVIDHRGSPGNYEYKVCWKGFNDPSEDTWEPVQNFDSTKHIELYWARRKGAKAAGKCQLAPQTVNWRTPATRRIGQSGRAKRS
;
A
#
# COMPACT_ATOMS: atom_id res chain seq x y z
N MET A 1 12.30 13.07 -7.70
CA MET A 1 11.35 14.18 -7.93
C MET A 1 10.69 14.14 -9.30
N GLY A 2 10.80 13.03 -10.06
CA GLY A 2 10.26 12.92 -11.43
C GLY A 2 11.02 13.75 -12.47
N VAL A 3 12.02 14.51 -12.04
CA VAL A 3 12.91 15.38 -12.84
C VAL A 3 14.29 15.35 -12.19
N THR A 4 15.35 15.22 -13.00
CA THR A 4 16.75 15.33 -12.58
C THR A 4 17.06 16.78 -12.20
N SER A 5 17.75 17.00 -11.08
CA SER A 5 18.16 18.34 -10.67
C SER A 5 19.29 18.88 -11.55
N SER A 6 19.50 20.20 -11.49
CA SER A 6 20.68 20.86 -12.07
C SER A 6 22.03 20.31 -11.58
N PHE A 7 22.07 19.66 -10.41
CA PHE A 7 23.28 19.02 -9.86
C PHE A 7 23.34 17.50 -10.09
N GLY A 8 22.42 16.94 -10.89
CA GLY A 8 22.42 15.52 -11.23
C GLY A 8 21.74 14.58 -10.23
N SER A 9 21.06 15.12 -9.21
CA SER A 9 20.26 14.31 -8.28
C SER A 9 18.92 13.91 -8.88
N ASN A 10 18.46 12.69 -8.64
CA ASN A 10 17.17 12.19 -9.13
C ASN A 10 16.18 11.90 -8.00
N PHE A 11 16.71 11.55 -6.83
CA PHE A 11 15.95 11.06 -5.69
C PHE A 11 16.26 11.86 -4.42
N ILE A 12 15.37 11.70 -3.45
CA ILE A 12 15.52 12.25 -2.11
C ILE A 12 15.58 11.07 -1.15
N PHE A 13 16.64 11.02 -0.37
CA PHE A 13 16.81 10.13 0.76
C PHE A 13 16.28 10.80 2.02
N VAL A 14 15.42 10.12 2.78
CA VAL A 14 14.79 10.65 3.98
C VAL A 14 15.03 9.69 5.13
N LEU A 15 15.63 10.19 6.19
CA LEU A 15 15.80 9.47 7.45
C LEU A 15 15.10 10.26 8.55
N THR A 16 14.21 9.62 9.32
CA THR A 16 13.47 10.28 10.40
C THR A 16 13.68 9.54 11.70
N ASP A 17 14.15 10.25 12.73
CA ASP A 17 14.17 9.73 14.10
C ASP A 17 12.75 9.49 14.60
N TYR A 18 12.52 8.34 15.22
CA TYR A 18 11.17 7.93 15.60
C TYR A 18 10.64 8.71 16.80
N PHE A 19 11.52 9.11 17.73
CA PHE A 19 11.14 9.78 18.97
C PHE A 19 10.91 11.27 18.77
N THR A 20 11.95 11.99 18.32
CA THR A 20 11.92 13.45 18.13
C THR A 20 11.22 13.88 16.85
N ARG A 21 11.05 12.96 15.89
CA ARG A 21 10.64 13.24 14.51
C ARG A 21 11.62 14.12 13.74
N PHE A 22 12.86 14.24 14.23
CA PHE A 22 13.91 14.96 13.51
C PHE A 22 14.22 14.22 12.23
N THR A 23 14.19 14.95 11.13
CA THR A 23 14.32 14.38 9.79
C THR A 23 15.56 14.91 9.14
N VAL A 24 16.31 14.04 8.47
CA VAL A 24 17.43 14.37 7.61
C VAL A 24 17.03 14.06 6.18
N ILE A 25 17.25 15.03 5.29
CA ILE A 25 16.89 14.95 3.88
C ILE A 25 18.17 15.13 3.06
N ARG A 26 18.50 14.15 2.23
CA ARG A 26 19.64 14.19 1.30
C ARG A 26 19.18 14.02 -0.14
N CYS A 27 19.87 14.68 -1.06
CA CYS A 27 19.66 14.51 -2.49
C CYS A 27 20.62 13.42 -2.98
N ILE A 28 20.10 12.45 -3.74
CA ILE A 28 20.92 11.34 -4.25
C ILE A 28 20.72 11.17 -5.76
N PRO A 29 21.78 10.83 -6.51
CA PRO A 29 21.70 10.63 -7.96
C PRO A 29 21.01 9.31 -8.33
N ASP A 30 21.13 8.27 -7.51
CA ASP A 30 20.56 6.96 -7.76
C ASP A 30 20.15 6.26 -6.46
N LYS A 31 19.43 5.14 -6.60
CA LYS A 31 19.01 4.28 -5.47
C LYS A 31 19.96 3.11 -5.24
N LYS A 32 21.23 3.20 -5.67
CA LYS A 32 22.17 2.09 -5.48
C LYS A 32 22.47 1.91 -4.00
N ALA A 33 22.69 0.65 -3.61
CA ALA A 33 23.07 0.24 -2.27
C ALA A 33 24.24 1.05 -1.70
N THR A 34 25.29 1.25 -2.50
CA THR A 34 26.50 1.98 -2.12
C THR A 34 26.24 3.46 -1.85
N THR A 35 25.42 4.10 -2.69
CA THR A 35 24.99 5.49 -2.51
C THR A 35 24.25 5.63 -1.18
N ILE A 36 23.30 4.74 -0.90
CA ILE A 36 22.51 4.77 0.34
C ILE A 36 23.39 4.51 1.57
N ALA A 37 24.24 3.48 1.54
CA ALA A 37 25.15 3.16 2.63
C ALA A 37 26.09 4.35 2.94
N ARG A 38 26.59 5.05 1.91
CA ARG A 38 27.40 6.25 2.09
C ARG A 38 26.62 7.38 2.76
N GLU A 39 25.40 7.66 2.32
CA GLU A 39 24.56 8.70 2.96
C GLU A 39 24.24 8.34 4.41
N MET A 40 23.94 7.08 4.69
CA MET A 40 23.71 6.58 6.05
C MET A 40 24.94 6.78 6.93
N LEU A 41 26.12 6.40 6.45
CA LEU A 41 27.39 6.58 7.16
C LEU A 41 27.62 8.05 7.52
N GLN A 42 27.41 8.97 6.58
CA GLN A 42 27.54 10.40 6.83
C GLN A 42 26.58 10.90 7.91
N VAL A 43 25.32 10.45 7.88
CA VAL A 43 24.32 10.86 8.86
C VAL A 43 24.61 10.27 10.24
N PHE A 44 24.91 8.97 10.32
CA PHE A 44 25.21 8.29 11.58
C PHE A 44 26.51 8.76 12.23
N SER A 45 27.48 9.23 11.44
CA SER A 45 28.70 9.84 11.97
C SER A 45 28.45 11.19 12.66
N ILE A 46 27.33 11.87 12.37
CA ILE A 46 26.96 13.14 12.98
C ILE A 46 26.07 12.94 14.20
N PHE A 47 25.07 12.06 14.08
CA PHE A 47 24.03 11.88 15.11
C PHE A 47 24.25 10.67 16.02
N GLY A 48 25.21 9.82 15.69
CA GLY A 48 25.39 8.50 16.30
C GLY A 48 24.68 7.40 15.53
N TRP A 49 25.15 6.17 15.73
CA TRP A 49 24.57 4.97 15.13
C TRP A 49 23.29 4.57 15.88
N PRO A 50 22.17 4.32 15.19
CA PRO A 50 20.92 3.93 15.83
C PRO A 50 20.98 2.49 16.35
N ILE A 51 20.17 2.16 17.36
CA ILE A 51 20.04 0.77 17.82
C ILE A 51 19.16 -0.04 16.85
N LYS A 52 18.14 0.61 16.27
CA LYS A 52 17.16 -0.01 15.37
C LYS A 52 16.94 0.85 14.15
N LEU A 53 16.93 0.23 12.98
CA LEU A 53 16.58 0.88 11.71
C LEU A 53 15.39 0.15 11.10
N THR A 54 14.37 0.89 10.66
CA THR A 54 13.23 0.32 9.94
C THR A 54 13.15 0.90 8.54
N SER A 55 13.08 0.03 7.54
CA SER A 55 12.90 0.40 6.14
C SER A 55 11.79 -0.43 5.48
N ASP A 56 11.35 -0.03 4.30
CA ASP A 56 10.52 -0.89 3.46
C ASP A 56 11.33 -2.04 2.85
N ARG A 57 10.63 -2.93 2.13
CA ARG A 57 11.24 -4.05 1.38
C ARG A 57 11.77 -3.64 0.01
N GLY A 58 12.16 -2.38 -0.17
CA GLY A 58 12.84 -1.94 -1.38
C GLY A 58 14.14 -2.71 -1.61
N LEU A 59 14.45 -3.03 -2.87
CA LEU A 59 15.70 -3.68 -3.26
C LEU A 59 16.92 -2.84 -2.85
N GLU A 60 16.72 -1.53 -2.72
CA GLU A 60 17.72 -0.60 -2.22
C GLU A 60 18.16 -0.86 -0.76
N TRP A 61 17.36 -1.58 0.04
CA TRP A 61 17.65 -1.97 1.41
C TRP A 61 18.01 -3.46 1.56
N ILE A 62 17.62 -4.28 0.58
CA ILE A 62 17.87 -5.73 0.57
C ILE A 62 19.08 -6.00 -0.34
N ASN A 63 20.27 -5.72 0.17
CA ASN A 63 21.53 -5.97 -0.54
C ASN A 63 22.66 -6.29 0.44
N GLU A 64 23.74 -6.87 -0.09
CA GLU A 64 24.88 -7.31 0.72
C GLU A 64 25.63 -6.16 1.40
N VAL A 65 25.72 -4.98 0.75
CA VAL A 65 26.43 -3.81 1.29
C VAL A 65 25.74 -3.27 2.54
N VAL A 66 24.43 -3.04 2.45
CA VAL A 66 23.62 -2.55 3.58
C VAL A 66 23.58 -3.62 4.67
N ARG A 67 23.39 -4.89 4.32
CA ARG A 67 23.41 -5.99 5.31
C ARG A 67 24.73 -6.04 6.08
N ALA A 68 25.86 -6.05 5.38
CA ALA A 68 27.18 -6.04 6.00
C ALA A 68 27.39 -4.80 6.89
N MET A 69 26.92 -3.62 6.47
CA MET A 69 26.97 -2.41 7.29
C MET A 69 26.16 -2.57 8.58
N MET A 70 24.94 -3.14 8.51
CA MET A 70 24.11 -3.39 9.69
C MET A 70 24.77 -4.40 10.64
N ASP A 71 25.32 -5.49 10.08
CA ASP A 71 25.96 -6.56 10.86
C ASP A 71 27.21 -6.05 11.60
N ILE A 72 28.08 -5.29 10.92
CA ILE A 72 29.29 -4.71 11.53
C ILE A 72 28.95 -3.69 12.62
N SER A 73 27.91 -2.88 12.40
CA SER A 73 27.51 -1.83 13.34
C SER A 73 26.60 -2.34 14.47
N GLY A 74 26.10 -3.58 14.38
CA GLY A 74 25.16 -4.15 15.35
C GLY A 74 23.77 -3.53 15.29
N ILE A 75 23.38 -2.89 14.18
CA ILE A 75 22.04 -2.31 14.01
C ILE A 75 21.02 -3.44 13.80
N ASP A 76 19.96 -3.45 14.62
CA ASP A 76 18.77 -4.28 14.36
C ASP A 76 17.94 -3.67 13.21
N HIS A 77 18.19 -4.16 11.99
CA HIS A 77 17.50 -3.73 10.78
C HIS A 77 16.22 -4.54 10.56
N ARG A 78 15.07 -3.85 10.65
CA ARG A 78 13.74 -4.43 10.49
C ARG A 78 13.11 -3.99 9.18
N LEU A 79 12.73 -4.96 8.35
CA LEU A 79 11.97 -4.70 7.13
C LEU A 79 10.47 -4.65 7.46
N SER A 80 9.82 -3.52 7.18
CA SER A 80 8.39 -3.38 7.36
C SER A 80 7.64 -4.30 6.38
N LEU A 81 6.58 -4.96 6.86
CA LEU A 81 5.64 -5.65 5.98
C LEU A 81 4.99 -4.60 5.06
N ALA A 82 4.76 -4.95 3.79
CA ALA A 82 4.27 -4.05 2.74
C ALA A 82 2.92 -3.35 3.05
N TYR A 83 2.28 -3.67 4.18
CA TYR A 83 1.00 -3.11 4.61
C TYR A 83 0.91 -2.98 6.13
N ASN A 84 1.98 -2.58 6.82
CA ASN A 84 1.88 -2.22 8.24
C ASN A 84 1.77 -0.68 8.41
N PRO A 85 0.53 -0.14 8.52
CA PRO A 85 0.23 1.29 8.37
C PRO A 85 0.83 2.20 9.44
N LEU A 86 1.51 1.69 10.46
CA LEU A 86 2.08 2.50 11.54
C LEU A 86 3.56 2.86 11.33
N GLY A 87 4.36 1.96 10.74
CA GLY A 87 5.80 2.16 10.55
C GLY A 87 6.14 3.00 9.31
N ASN A 88 5.58 2.64 8.16
CA ASN A 88 5.83 3.36 6.89
C ASN A 88 5.07 4.67 6.77
N SER A 89 3.95 4.84 7.47
CA SER A 89 3.10 6.03 7.32
C SER A 89 3.78 7.31 7.75
N VAL A 90 4.71 7.24 8.71
CA VAL A 90 5.47 8.41 9.14
C VAL A 90 6.41 8.87 8.02
N SER A 91 7.26 7.98 7.52
CA SER A 91 8.20 8.27 6.43
C SER A 91 7.47 8.73 5.17
N GLU A 92 6.37 8.06 4.79
CA GLU A 92 5.55 8.46 3.64
C GLU A 92 4.92 9.86 3.81
N SER A 93 4.39 10.16 5.00
CA SER A 93 3.82 11.47 5.31
C SER A 93 4.89 12.57 5.25
N PHE A 94 6.10 12.30 5.74
CA PHE A 94 7.23 13.22 5.65
C PHE A 94 7.70 13.42 4.21
N ILE A 95 7.84 12.33 3.44
CA ILE A 95 8.18 12.41 2.01
C ILE A 95 7.15 13.25 1.26
N LYS A 96 5.85 13.05 1.53
CA LYS A 96 4.78 13.85 0.94
C LYS A 96 4.91 15.33 1.31
N THR A 97 5.15 15.62 2.59
CA THR A 97 5.32 16.99 3.10
C THR A 97 6.54 17.68 2.47
N CYS A 98 7.66 16.96 2.36
CA CYS A 98 8.89 17.45 1.72
C CYS A 98 8.64 17.78 0.25
N LYS A 99 8.03 16.86 -0.50
CA LYS A 99 7.70 17.07 -1.92
C LYS A 99 6.81 18.30 -2.10
N LEU A 100 5.71 18.40 -1.35
CA LEU A 100 4.78 19.52 -1.47
C LEU A 100 5.43 20.87 -1.11
N THR A 101 6.23 20.90 -0.05
CA THR A 101 6.94 22.12 0.35
C THR A 101 7.96 22.54 -0.70
N THR A 102 8.72 21.58 -1.23
CA THR A 102 9.70 21.84 -2.30
C THR A 102 9.00 22.38 -3.55
N ILE A 103 7.92 21.74 -4.00
CA ILE A 103 7.16 22.18 -5.18
C ILE A 103 6.66 23.62 -5.04
N LYS A 104 6.18 24.01 -3.86
CA LYS A 104 5.74 25.39 -3.60
C LYS A 104 6.87 26.42 -3.73
N LEU A 105 8.10 26.05 -3.37
CA LEU A 105 9.25 26.94 -3.45
C LEU A 105 9.81 27.07 -4.87
N LEU A 106 9.55 26.10 -5.75
CA LEU A 106 10.13 26.05 -7.10
C LEU A 106 9.66 27.16 -8.04
N LYS A 107 8.49 27.77 -7.80
CA LYS A 107 7.89 28.80 -8.66
C LYS A 107 7.97 28.48 -10.17
N GLY A 108 7.84 27.20 -10.54
CA GLY A 108 7.89 26.71 -11.92
C GLY A 108 9.25 26.16 -12.40
N LYS A 109 10.38 26.46 -11.73
CA LYS A 109 11.72 25.97 -12.12
C LYS A 109 11.98 24.56 -11.60
N ARG A 110 11.50 23.54 -12.32
CA ARG A 110 11.42 22.15 -11.83
C ARG A 110 12.77 21.50 -11.56
N ASP A 111 13.80 21.84 -12.32
CA ASP A 111 15.18 21.33 -12.23
C ASP A 111 15.95 21.88 -11.02
N GLN A 112 15.51 22.99 -10.43
CA GLN A 112 16.20 23.64 -9.30
C GLN A 112 15.79 23.11 -7.93
N TRP A 113 15.07 22.00 -7.87
CA TRP A 113 14.46 21.49 -6.64
C TRP A 113 15.47 21.21 -5.53
N GLU A 114 16.68 20.80 -5.89
CA GLU A 114 17.75 20.47 -4.95
C GLU A 114 18.22 21.67 -4.11
N HIS A 115 18.25 22.88 -4.68
CA HIS A 115 18.67 24.10 -3.97
C HIS A 115 17.79 24.41 -2.75
N PHE A 116 16.53 23.97 -2.77
CA PHE A 116 15.57 24.25 -1.70
C PHE A 116 15.56 23.18 -0.61
N ILE A 117 16.16 22.01 -0.85
CA ILE A 117 16.13 20.90 0.11
C ILE A 117 16.72 21.26 1.48
N PRO A 118 17.86 21.98 1.59
CA PRO A 118 18.37 22.42 2.89
C PRO A 118 17.36 23.27 3.68
N TRP A 119 16.69 24.20 3.01
CA TRP A 119 15.65 25.04 3.61
C TRP A 119 14.42 24.23 3.99
N VAL A 120 13.96 23.33 3.13
CA VAL A 120 12.83 22.43 3.43
C VAL A 120 13.14 21.57 4.65
N ASN A 121 14.35 21.00 4.72
CA ASN A 121 14.79 20.20 5.85
C ASN A 121 14.77 21.00 7.15
N TYR A 122 15.33 22.22 7.14
CA TYR A 122 15.29 23.11 8.30
C TYR A 122 13.85 23.43 8.73
N CYS A 123 13.01 23.87 7.79
CA CYS A 123 11.61 24.22 8.03
C CYS A 123 10.79 23.06 8.64
N ILE A 124 11.02 21.83 8.18
CA ILE A 124 10.36 20.64 8.74
C ILE A 124 10.78 20.41 10.19
N ASN A 125 12.07 20.56 10.51
CA ASN A 125 12.59 20.31 11.86
C ASN A 125 12.26 21.41 12.87
N VAL A 126 12.01 22.65 12.44
CA VAL A 126 11.55 23.74 13.33
C VAL A 126 10.03 23.80 13.46
N LYS A 127 9.28 23.09 12.62
CA LYS A 127 7.81 23.01 12.72
C LYS A 127 7.40 22.10 13.87
N TYR A 128 6.30 22.43 14.54
CA TYR A 128 5.70 21.54 15.54
C TYR A 128 5.27 20.21 14.93
N ALA A 129 5.79 19.10 15.47
CA ALA A 129 5.34 17.77 15.14
C ALA A 129 4.06 17.45 15.92
N ARG A 130 3.05 16.89 15.22
CA ARG A 130 1.75 16.53 15.81
C ARG A 130 1.90 15.56 16.99
N LEU A 131 2.80 14.59 16.85
CA LEU A 131 2.91 13.45 17.75
C LEU A 131 3.16 13.83 19.21
N HIS A 132 4.06 14.78 19.46
CA HIS A 132 4.45 15.21 20.80
C HIS A 132 4.23 16.71 21.02
N LYS A 133 3.64 17.41 20.05
CA LYS A 133 3.34 18.85 20.09
C LYS A 133 4.57 19.69 20.44
N SER A 134 5.73 19.35 19.86
CA SER A 134 7.00 20.08 20.04
C SER A 134 7.80 20.08 18.74
N ARG A 135 8.84 20.92 18.67
CA ARG A 135 9.68 21.04 17.48
C ARG A 135 10.77 19.97 17.52
N PRO A 136 10.94 19.15 16.45
CA PRO A 136 11.99 18.15 16.39
C PRO A 136 13.39 18.68 16.70
N TYR A 137 13.73 19.84 16.15
CA TYR A 137 15.00 20.53 16.42
C TYR A 137 15.24 20.76 17.91
N THR A 138 14.21 21.22 18.62
CA THR A 138 14.33 21.52 20.04
C THR A 138 14.49 20.29 20.90
N LEU A 139 13.83 19.18 20.53
CA LEU A 139 13.99 17.92 21.24
C LEU A 139 15.37 17.30 21.00
N LEU A 140 15.88 17.36 19.78
CA LEU A 140 17.17 16.75 19.46
C LEU A 140 18.35 17.55 20.03
N PHE A 141 18.34 18.87 19.88
CA PHE A 141 19.47 19.73 20.30
C PHE A 141 19.31 20.33 21.69
N ASN A 142 18.22 20.04 22.39
CA ASN A 142 17.87 20.61 23.69
C ASN A 142 17.98 22.16 23.73
N ARG A 143 17.65 22.82 22.62
CA ARG A 143 17.70 24.28 22.48
C ARG A 143 16.72 24.78 21.44
N GLN A 144 16.33 26.05 21.54
CA GLN A 144 15.51 26.65 20.49
C GLN A 144 16.37 26.97 19.26
N PRO A 145 15.82 26.81 18.04
CA PRO A 145 16.46 27.34 16.85
C PRO A 145 16.48 28.88 16.95
N ASN A 146 17.54 29.49 16.44
CA ASN A 146 17.62 30.94 16.37
C ASN A 146 16.55 31.47 15.39
N GLY A 147 16.04 32.66 15.67
CA GLY A 147 15.19 33.39 14.73
C GLY A 147 15.98 33.80 13.49
N LEU A 148 15.28 34.05 12.39
CA LEU A 148 15.88 34.70 11.22
C LEU A 148 15.77 36.22 11.39
N THR A 149 16.59 36.78 12.28
CA THR A 149 16.61 38.20 12.63
C THR A 149 18.02 38.77 12.52
N ASP A 150 18.14 40.11 12.48
CA ASP A 150 19.44 40.77 12.54
C ASP A 150 20.01 40.69 13.97
N TYR A 151 21.19 40.10 14.06
CA TYR A 151 21.92 39.81 15.29
C TYR A 151 23.14 40.73 15.49
N SER A 152 23.42 41.62 14.52
CA SER A 152 24.62 42.47 14.50
C SER A 152 24.76 43.40 15.71
N LYS A 153 23.66 43.69 16.41
CA LYS A 153 23.60 44.60 17.57
C LYS A 153 23.41 43.88 18.91
N GLU A 154 23.37 42.55 18.94
CA GLU A 154 23.28 41.82 20.21
C GLU A 154 24.62 41.85 20.95
N ASP A 155 24.59 42.20 22.23
CA ASP A 155 25.74 42.10 23.13
C ASP A 155 25.88 40.65 23.63
N TYR A 156 26.77 39.89 22.99
CA TYR A 156 27.05 38.49 23.33
C TYR A 156 27.95 38.31 24.56
N SER A 157 28.59 39.38 25.05
CA SER A 157 29.52 39.31 26.19
C SER A 157 28.84 38.81 27.47
N LYS A 158 27.52 39.05 27.60
CA LYS A 158 26.69 38.64 28.74
C LYS A 158 26.17 37.19 28.66
N ARG A 159 26.24 36.53 27.50
CA ARG A 159 25.74 35.15 27.29
C ARG A 159 26.81 34.08 27.47
N LEU A 160 28.07 34.47 27.61
CA LEU A 160 29.17 33.59 28.02
C LEU A 160 29.06 33.31 29.52
N GLU A 161 27.98 32.65 29.95
CA GLU A 161 28.05 31.90 31.20
C GLU A 161 29.25 30.96 31.07
N LYS A 162 30.22 31.06 31.99
CA LYS A 162 31.34 30.11 32.04
C LYS A 162 30.74 28.71 31.99
N ALA A 163 31.25 27.86 31.10
CA ALA A 163 30.85 26.47 31.03
C ALA A 163 31.12 25.80 32.38
N ASP A 164 30.12 25.82 33.26
CA ASP A 164 30.13 25.15 34.54
C ASP A 164 29.52 23.77 34.30
N ASP A 165 30.32 22.72 34.52
CA ASP A 165 29.89 21.33 34.39
C ASP A 165 28.60 21.06 35.18
N ARG A 166 28.40 21.77 36.31
CA ARG A 166 27.17 21.67 37.11
C ARG A 166 25.92 22.11 36.34
N LEU A 167 26.04 23.14 35.49
CA LEU A 167 24.92 23.62 34.67
C LEU A 167 24.61 22.63 33.54
N ILE A 168 25.64 22.04 32.93
CA ILE A 168 25.49 21.00 31.91
C ILE A 168 24.80 19.78 32.51
N ASP A 169 25.26 19.30 33.67
CA ASP A 169 24.66 18.18 34.39
C ASP A 169 23.20 18.45 34.77
N LYS A 170 22.90 19.66 35.25
CA LYS A 170 21.54 20.06 35.59
C LYS A 170 20.63 20.04 34.36
N ARG A 171 21.11 20.52 33.20
CA ARG A 171 20.36 20.44 31.94
C ARG A 171 20.17 19.00 31.49
N TYR A 172 21.18 18.15 31.64
CA TYR A 172 21.10 16.74 31.29
C TYR A 172 20.07 16.00 32.13
N ARG A 173 20.09 16.19 33.46
CA ARG A 173 19.07 15.64 34.37
C ARG A 173 17.67 16.14 34.05
N PHE A 174 17.51 17.44 33.76
CA PHE A 174 16.21 17.96 33.34
C PHE A 174 15.69 17.27 32.07
N VAL A 175 16.56 16.99 31.08
CA VAL A 175 16.17 16.26 29.88
C VAL A 175 15.71 14.85 30.23
N GLN A 176 16.52 14.10 30.99
CA GLN A 176 16.24 12.70 31.35
C GLN A 176 15.01 12.55 32.24
N ASP A 177 14.89 13.38 33.28
CA ASP A 177 13.91 13.19 34.35
C ASP A 177 12.58 13.90 34.06
N VAL A 178 12.59 14.94 33.22
CA VAL A 178 11.40 15.78 32.98
C VAL A 178 11.01 15.77 31.51
N LEU A 179 11.91 16.13 30.60
CA LEU A 179 11.56 16.31 29.19
C LEU A 179 11.19 14.98 28.51
N ILE A 180 12.04 13.97 28.61
CA ILE A 180 11.82 12.67 27.97
C ILE A 180 10.53 12.00 28.46
N PRO A 181 10.25 11.91 29.79
CA PRO A 181 8.98 11.35 30.28
C PRO A 181 7.76 12.15 29.80
N ALA A 182 7.83 13.49 29.82
CA ALA A 182 6.73 14.33 29.36
C ALA A 182 6.43 14.15 27.87
N ILE A 183 7.47 14.02 27.03
CA ILE A 183 7.32 13.78 25.60
C ILE A 183 6.79 12.37 25.34
N SER A 184 7.34 11.36 26.01
CA SER A 184 6.86 9.97 25.92
C SER A 184 5.38 9.85 26.26
N LYS A 185 4.92 10.52 27.34
CA LYS A 185 3.49 10.58 27.68
C LYS A 185 2.65 11.17 26.54
N ARG A 186 3.06 12.30 25.96
CA ARG A 186 2.34 12.92 24.83
C ARG A 186 2.29 12.03 23.59
N ILE A 187 3.36 11.28 23.33
CA ILE A 187 3.41 10.31 22.22
C ILE A 187 2.34 9.24 22.43
N VAL A 188 2.30 8.64 23.62
CA VAL A 188 1.33 7.60 23.99
C VAL A 188 -0.10 8.12 23.90
N ASP A 189 -0.37 9.30 24.45
CA ASP A 189 -1.70 9.93 24.42
C ASP A 189 -2.17 10.16 22.97
N THR A 190 -1.28 10.68 22.12
CA THR A 190 -1.60 10.95 20.71
C THR A 190 -1.83 9.66 19.93
N GLN A 191 -1.01 8.63 20.16
CA GLN A 191 -1.20 7.32 19.53
C GLN A 191 -2.49 6.64 19.97
N SER A 192 -2.83 6.73 21.26
CA SER A 192 -4.07 6.18 21.82
C SER A 192 -5.30 6.88 21.22
N ALA A 193 -5.25 8.21 21.09
CA ALA A 193 -6.31 8.98 20.44
C ALA A 193 -6.43 8.64 18.94
N ASP A 194 -5.30 8.51 18.23
CA ASP A 194 -5.28 8.10 16.82
C ASP A 194 -5.87 6.69 16.65
N HIS A 195 -5.54 5.74 17.55
CA HIS A 195 -6.08 4.39 17.56
C HIS A 195 -7.59 4.39 17.84
N ALA A 196 -8.07 5.14 18.83
CA ALA A 196 -9.49 5.27 19.13
C ALA A 196 -10.27 5.90 17.96
N ASN A 197 -9.72 6.91 17.30
CA ASN A 197 -10.32 7.52 16.12
C ASN A 197 -10.35 6.54 14.93
N PHE A 198 -9.29 5.74 14.76
CA PHE A 198 -9.24 4.69 13.76
C PHE A 198 -10.32 3.64 14.04
N ALA A 199 -10.44 3.16 15.27
CA ALA A 199 -11.45 2.19 15.69
C ALA A 199 -12.90 2.71 15.52
N LYS A 200 -13.13 4.01 15.70
CA LYS A 200 -14.44 4.63 15.44
C LYS A 200 -14.78 4.74 13.95
N LYS A 201 -13.79 5.09 13.11
CA LYS A 201 -14.00 5.36 11.68
C LYS A 201 -13.96 4.10 10.83
N HIS A 202 -13.13 3.14 11.21
CA HIS A 202 -13.02 1.86 10.55
C HIS A 202 -13.80 0.86 11.39
N LYS A 203 -14.83 0.23 10.80
CA LYS A 203 -15.49 -0.92 11.43
C LYS A 203 -14.45 -2.01 11.63
N ILE A 204 -13.84 -2.07 12.81
CA ILE A 204 -12.95 -3.18 13.17
C ILE A 204 -13.86 -4.40 13.28
N ILE A 205 -13.65 -5.33 12.37
CA ILE A 205 -14.37 -6.59 12.35
C ILE A 205 -13.80 -7.41 13.51
N SER A 206 -14.54 -7.45 14.62
CA SER A 206 -14.17 -8.17 15.84
C SER A 206 -14.34 -9.68 15.69
N GLU A 207 -15.31 -10.09 14.88
CA GLU A 207 -15.59 -11.49 14.57
C GLU A 207 -15.27 -11.77 13.10
N PRO A 208 -14.52 -12.84 12.79
CA PRO A 208 -14.26 -13.23 11.42
C PRO A 208 -15.55 -13.37 10.61
N TYR A 209 -15.48 -13.09 9.31
CA TYR A 209 -16.58 -13.35 8.40
C TYR A 209 -16.86 -14.85 8.35
N PRO A 210 -18.13 -15.29 8.42
CA PRO A 210 -18.47 -16.70 8.38
C PRO A 210 -17.98 -17.36 7.10
N ILE A 211 -17.41 -18.56 7.23
CA ILE A 211 -17.10 -19.42 6.08
C ILE A 211 -18.40 -19.71 5.33
N GLY A 212 -18.35 -19.71 4.00
CA GLY A 212 -19.52 -19.87 3.13
C GLY A 212 -20.28 -18.57 2.85
N SER A 213 -19.74 -17.42 3.26
CA SER A 213 -20.35 -16.12 2.92
C SER A 213 -19.94 -15.62 1.53
N LYS A 214 -20.91 -15.10 0.78
CA LYS A 214 -20.75 -14.32 -0.46
C LYS A 214 -20.17 -12.93 -0.14
N VAL A 215 -19.05 -12.59 -0.78
CA VAL A 215 -18.32 -11.34 -0.59
C VAL A 215 -17.85 -10.74 -1.91
N MET A 216 -17.65 -9.41 -1.92
CA MET A 216 -16.96 -8.72 -3.01
C MET A 216 -15.57 -8.33 -2.55
N ILE A 217 -14.58 -8.31 -3.45
CA ILE A 217 -13.23 -7.85 -3.12
C ILE A 217 -12.90 -6.56 -3.87
N LYS A 218 -12.02 -5.74 -3.32
CA LYS A 218 -11.61 -4.49 -3.96
C LYS A 218 -10.83 -4.77 -5.25
N ASN A 219 -11.27 -4.21 -6.38
CA ASN A 219 -10.59 -4.39 -7.66
C ASN A 219 -9.24 -3.66 -7.66
N VAL A 220 -8.15 -4.44 -7.67
CA VAL A 220 -6.77 -3.93 -7.66
C VAL A 220 -6.30 -3.53 -9.06
N HIS A 221 -6.91 -4.08 -10.11
CA HIS A 221 -6.54 -3.87 -11.51
C HIS A 221 -7.28 -2.71 -12.18
N ARG A 222 -8.03 -1.94 -11.39
CA ARG A 222 -8.76 -0.76 -11.82
C ARG A 222 -7.83 0.26 -12.52
N GLN A 223 -8.11 0.60 -13.77
CA GLN A 223 -7.32 1.55 -14.55
C GLN A 223 -8.02 2.92 -14.66
N ASN A 224 -9.35 2.92 -14.76
CA ASN A 224 -10.15 4.13 -14.97
C ASN A 224 -11.08 4.45 -13.80
N LYS A 225 -11.54 5.71 -13.75
CA LYS A 225 -12.45 6.19 -12.71
C LYS A 225 -13.88 5.66 -12.85
N LEU A 226 -14.26 5.17 -14.04
CA LEU A 226 -15.57 4.57 -14.30
C LEU A 226 -15.59 3.05 -14.05
N ASP A 227 -14.42 2.42 -13.96
CA ASP A 227 -14.32 0.98 -13.66
C ASP A 227 -14.89 0.68 -12.27
N GLU A 228 -15.49 -0.51 -12.16
CA GLU A 228 -16.04 -1.05 -10.92
C GLU A 228 -15.00 -1.07 -9.80
N ARG A 229 -15.42 -0.59 -8.63
CA ARG A 229 -14.53 -0.46 -7.47
C ARG A 229 -14.29 -1.79 -6.76
N TYR A 230 -15.20 -2.73 -6.91
CA TYR A 230 -15.17 -4.06 -6.32
C TYR A 230 -15.47 -5.09 -7.41
N GLU A 231 -14.84 -6.25 -7.31
CA GLU A 231 -15.01 -7.41 -8.19
C GLU A 231 -15.61 -8.58 -7.36
N GLY A 232 -16.34 -9.48 -8.03
CA GLY A 232 -17.05 -10.60 -7.40
C GLY A 232 -18.42 -10.84 -8.06
N PRO A 233 -19.27 -11.70 -7.48
CA PRO A 233 -19.17 -12.28 -6.13
C PRO A 233 -18.15 -13.41 -5.98
N TYR A 234 -17.62 -13.57 -4.77
CA TYR A 234 -16.76 -14.69 -4.35
C TYR A 234 -17.29 -15.31 -3.06
N LEU A 235 -16.95 -16.57 -2.80
CA LEU A 235 -17.30 -17.25 -1.56
C LEU A 235 -16.08 -17.35 -0.62
N ILE A 236 -16.28 -17.14 0.68
CA ILE A 236 -15.25 -17.43 1.68
C ILE A 236 -15.12 -18.95 1.84
N HIS A 237 -13.98 -19.50 1.43
CA HIS A 237 -13.69 -20.93 1.59
C HIS A 237 -13.05 -21.24 2.94
N SER A 238 -12.02 -20.47 3.33
CA SER A 238 -11.33 -20.67 4.60
C SER A 238 -10.59 -19.40 5.05
N MET A 239 -10.04 -19.43 6.27
CA MET A 239 -9.24 -18.36 6.86
C MET A 239 -7.88 -18.90 7.27
N THR A 240 -6.83 -18.13 6.99
CA THR A 240 -5.45 -18.42 7.41
C THR A 240 -5.22 -17.97 8.86
N ASP A 241 -4.21 -18.55 9.52
CA ASP A 241 -3.82 -18.19 10.90
C ASP A 241 -3.46 -16.71 11.08
N LYS A 242 -3.10 -16.02 9.98
CA LYS A 242 -2.75 -14.59 9.95
C LYS A 242 -3.95 -13.68 9.68
N GLY A 243 -5.15 -14.24 9.61
CA GLY A 243 -6.40 -13.52 9.44
C GLY A 243 -6.70 -13.00 8.03
N SER A 244 -6.07 -13.57 7.01
CA SER A 244 -6.47 -13.40 5.60
C SER A 244 -7.37 -14.54 5.15
N TYR A 245 -8.25 -14.29 4.18
CA TYR A 245 -9.23 -15.26 3.69
C TYR A 245 -8.81 -15.86 2.35
N VAL A 246 -9.05 -17.15 2.19
CA VAL A 246 -9.00 -17.86 0.92
C VAL A 246 -10.41 -17.84 0.32
N LEU A 247 -10.52 -17.35 -0.91
CA LEU A 247 -11.81 -17.19 -1.58
C LEU A 247 -11.94 -18.17 -2.75
N ALA A 248 -13.16 -18.65 -3.00
CA ALA A 248 -13.52 -19.40 -4.18
C ALA A 248 -14.31 -18.51 -5.15
N ASP A 249 -14.06 -18.68 -6.44
CA ASP A 249 -14.90 -18.09 -7.49
C ASP A 249 -16.18 -18.91 -7.71
N LYS A 250 -17.01 -18.43 -8.64
CA LYS A 250 -18.27 -19.08 -9.02
C LYS A 250 -18.11 -20.43 -9.73
N THR A 251 -16.90 -20.78 -10.17
CA THR A 251 -16.61 -22.11 -10.71
C THR A 251 -16.13 -23.09 -9.63
N GLY A 252 -16.03 -22.63 -8.38
CA GLY A 252 -15.46 -23.35 -7.26
C GLY A 252 -13.93 -23.33 -7.23
N ALA A 253 -13.28 -22.61 -8.14
CA ALA A 253 -11.82 -22.50 -8.15
C ALA A 253 -11.34 -21.51 -7.08
N LEU A 254 -10.30 -21.90 -6.34
CA LEU A 254 -9.69 -21.04 -5.34
C LEU A 254 -8.86 -19.95 -5.98
N LEU A 255 -8.96 -18.73 -5.45
CA LEU A 255 -8.12 -17.62 -5.85
C LEU A 255 -6.66 -17.92 -5.51
N SER A 256 -5.76 -17.54 -6.40
CA SER A 256 -4.31 -17.76 -6.23
C SER A 256 -3.66 -16.93 -5.13
N ARG A 257 -4.41 -15.99 -4.51
CA ARG A 257 -3.92 -15.08 -3.46
C ARG A 257 -4.84 -15.09 -2.26
N ASP A 258 -4.25 -14.94 -1.08
CA ASP A 258 -4.99 -14.65 0.15
C ASP A 258 -5.48 -13.20 0.15
N VAL A 259 -6.72 -12.98 0.59
CA VAL A 259 -7.35 -11.66 0.61
C VAL A 259 -7.44 -11.14 2.05
N PRO A 260 -6.78 -10.01 2.37
CA PRO A 260 -6.90 -9.38 3.68
C PRO A 260 -8.32 -8.88 3.95
N THR A 261 -8.75 -8.91 5.22
CA THR A 261 -10.09 -8.49 5.66
C THR A 261 -10.52 -7.10 5.16
N HIS A 262 -9.59 -6.13 5.12
CA HIS A 262 -9.89 -4.77 4.67
C HIS A 262 -10.07 -4.62 3.15
N HIS A 263 -9.74 -5.64 2.36
CA HIS A 263 -10.04 -5.71 0.93
C HIS A 263 -11.41 -6.34 0.63
N ILE A 264 -12.05 -6.92 1.64
CA ILE A 264 -13.34 -7.59 1.52
C ILE A 264 -14.47 -6.58 1.84
N LYS A 265 -15.50 -6.62 1.01
CA LYS A 265 -16.77 -5.95 1.24
C LYS A 265 -17.82 -7.03 1.51
N TYR A 266 -18.14 -7.19 2.79
CA TYR A 266 -19.20 -8.07 3.27
C TYR A 266 -20.51 -7.31 3.46
N GLN A 267 -21.61 -7.90 3.02
CA GLN A 267 -22.96 -7.38 3.22
C GLN A 267 -23.79 -8.43 3.96
N VAL A 268 -24.21 -8.09 5.19
CA VAL A 268 -24.99 -8.99 6.06
C VAL A 268 -26.30 -9.41 5.39
N ALA A 269 -27.02 -8.46 4.76
CA ALA A 269 -28.30 -8.73 4.10
C ALA A 269 -28.20 -9.72 2.92
N ALA A 270 -27.02 -9.81 2.28
CA ALA A 270 -26.77 -10.74 1.18
C ALA A 270 -26.36 -12.15 1.64
N ASN A 271 -26.19 -12.35 2.95
CA ASN A 271 -25.70 -13.59 3.55
C ASN A 271 -26.61 -14.05 4.71
N PRO A 272 -27.87 -14.44 4.44
CA PRO A 272 -28.79 -14.91 5.48
C PRO A 272 -28.37 -16.27 6.06
N LYS A 273 -27.68 -17.10 5.26
CA LYS A 273 -27.13 -18.40 5.66
C LYS A 273 -25.81 -18.65 4.93
N PRO A 274 -24.84 -19.36 5.57
CA PRO A 274 -23.66 -19.87 4.88
C PRO A 274 -24.06 -20.84 3.76
N ILE A 275 -23.38 -20.74 2.62
CA ILE A 275 -23.58 -21.60 1.45
C ILE A 275 -22.28 -22.36 1.18
N THR A 276 -22.37 -23.59 0.69
CA THR A 276 -21.18 -24.37 0.29
C THR A 276 -20.64 -23.93 -1.07
N VAL A 277 -19.41 -24.33 -1.40
CA VAL A 277 -18.81 -24.00 -2.71
C VAL A 277 -19.61 -24.63 -3.85
N ASP A 278 -20.13 -25.84 -3.64
CA ASP A 278 -20.90 -26.57 -4.65
C ASP A 278 -22.23 -25.85 -4.93
N GLU A 279 -23.01 -25.54 -3.88
CA GLU A 279 -24.24 -24.74 -3.99
C GLU A 279 -23.99 -23.35 -4.62
N PHE A 280 -22.84 -22.72 -4.31
CA PHE A 280 -22.48 -21.46 -4.93
C PHE A 280 -22.22 -21.59 -6.43
N SER A 281 -21.61 -22.69 -6.86
CA SER A 281 -21.32 -22.93 -8.27
C SER A 281 -22.56 -23.31 -9.10
N GLU A 282 -23.50 -24.05 -8.52
CA GLU A 282 -24.74 -24.46 -9.20
C GLU A 282 -25.67 -23.29 -9.53
N GLU A 283 -25.60 -22.20 -8.77
CA GLU A 283 -26.39 -20.99 -9.00
C GLU A 283 -25.81 -20.08 -10.12
N HIS A 284 -24.58 -20.32 -10.60
CA HIS A 284 -23.90 -19.39 -11.50
C HIS A 284 -23.46 -20.06 -12.81
N TYR A 285 -23.99 -19.54 -13.92
CA TYR A 285 -23.66 -20.00 -15.27
C TYR A 285 -22.73 -19.01 -15.98
N GLU A 286 -21.81 -19.52 -16.80
CA GLU A 286 -20.96 -18.68 -17.63
C GLU A 286 -21.71 -18.21 -18.87
N ILE A 287 -21.65 -16.91 -19.15
CA ILE A 287 -22.23 -16.33 -20.36
C ILE A 287 -21.27 -16.56 -21.53
N GLN A 288 -21.76 -17.15 -22.62
CA GLN A 288 -21.02 -17.25 -23.88
C GLN A 288 -21.17 -15.96 -24.70
N ALA A 289 -22.40 -15.49 -24.87
CA ALA A 289 -22.68 -14.23 -25.55
C ALA A 289 -24.07 -13.69 -25.21
N VAL A 290 -24.22 -12.36 -25.25
CA VAL A 290 -25.53 -11.73 -25.35
C VAL A 290 -25.90 -11.62 -26.83
N ILE A 291 -27.02 -12.23 -27.22
CA ILE A 291 -27.45 -12.34 -28.61
C ILE A 291 -28.39 -11.21 -28.98
N ASP A 292 -29.30 -10.84 -28.08
CA ASP A 292 -30.31 -9.81 -28.35
C ASP A 292 -30.69 -8.99 -27.12
N HIS A 293 -31.45 -7.91 -27.32
CA HIS A 293 -32.07 -7.13 -26.25
C HIS A 293 -33.51 -6.73 -26.58
N ARG A 294 -34.35 -6.58 -25.55
CA ARG A 294 -35.72 -6.05 -25.65
C ARG A 294 -35.99 -5.05 -24.54
N GLY A 295 -37.02 -4.20 -24.70
CA GLY A 295 -37.42 -3.20 -23.71
C GLY A 295 -37.02 -1.77 -24.07
N SER A 296 -37.22 -0.86 -23.12
CA SER A 296 -36.98 0.58 -23.29
C SER A 296 -35.64 1.01 -22.68
N PRO A 297 -35.08 2.17 -23.08
CA PRO A 297 -33.85 2.69 -22.49
C PRO A 297 -33.92 2.75 -20.96
N GLY A 298 -33.05 1.99 -20.29
CA GLY A 298 -33.00 1.88 -18.83
C GLY A 298 -33.71 0.66 -18.24
N ASN A 299 -34.50 -0.07 -19.03
CA ASN A 299 -35.16 -1.31 -18.63
C ASN A 299 -35.01 -2.39 -19.72
N TYR A 300 -33.76 -2.65 -20.10
CA TYR A 300 -33.43 -3.67 -21.09
C TYR A 300 -33.33 -5.04 -20.45
N GLU A 301 -33.94 -6.03 -21.11
CA GLU A 301 -33.65 -7.44 -20.91
C GLU A 301 -32.80 -7.94 -22.08
N TYR A 302 -31.86 -8.82 -21.78
CA TYR A 302 -30.89 -9.33 -22.73
C TYR A 302 -31.08 -10.83 -22.92
N LYS A 303 -31.10 -11.29 -24.17
CA LYS A 303 -31.12 -12.72 -24.48
C LYS A 303 -29.72 -13.28 -24.31
N VAL A 304 -29.53 -14.16 -23.34
CA VAL A 304 -28.25 -14.72 -22.94
C VAL A 304 -28.10 -16.13 -23.49
N CYS A 305 -26.99 -16.36 -24.18
CA CYS A 305 -26.53 -17.70 -24.54
C CYS A 305 -25.50 -18.16 -23.53
N TRP A 306 -25.78 -19.31 -22.91
CA TRP A 306 -25.00 -19.87 -21.82
C TRP A 306 -23.90 -20.79 -22.36
N LYS A 307 -22.69 -20.66 -21.82
CA LYS A 307 -21.55 -21.45 -22.24
C LYS A 307 -21.73 -22.91 -21.83
N GLY A 308 -21.59 -23.82 -22.80
CA GLY A 308 -21.81 -25.26 -22.61
C GLY A 308 -23.22 -25.73 -22.99
N PHE A 309 -24.15 -24.79 -23.24
CA PHE A 309 -25.48 -25.07 -23.77
C PHE A 309 -25.52 -24.65 -25.23
N ASN A 310 -25.47 -25.63 -26.15
CA ASN A 310 -25.41 -25.37 -27.59
C ASN A 310 -26.79 -25.32 -28.26
N ASP A 311 -27.86 -25.60 -27.50
CA ASP A 311 -29.23 -25.54 -28.00
C ASP A 311 -29.82 -24.13 -27.77
N PRO A 312 -30.23 -23.42 -28.84
CA PRO A 312 -30.85 -22.09 -28.72
C PRO A 312 -32.15 -22.04 -27.91
N SER A 313 -32.76 -23.18 -27.61
CA SER A 313 -33.93 -23.30 -26.73
C SER A 313 -33.60 -23.06 -25.25
N GLU A 314 -32.33 -23.22 -24.86
CA GLU A 314 -31.81 -22.97 -23.52
C GLU A 314 -31.45 -21.48 -23.28
N ASP A 315 -31.55 -20.64 -24.31
CA ASP A 315 -31.30 -19.20 -24.19
C ASP A 315 -32.41 -18.50 -23.39
N THR A 316 -32.06 -17.83 -22.30
CA THR A 316 -33.03 -17.12 -21.44
C THR A 316 -32.94 -15.59 -21.60
N TRP A 317 -34.03 -14.91 -21.26
CA TRP A 317 -34.09 -13.44 -21.21
C TRP A 317 -33.79 -12.98 -19.80
N GLU A 318 -32.65 -12.30 -19.62
CA GLU A 318 -32.17 -11.87 -18.31
C GLU A 318 -32.18 -10.34 -18.19
N PRO A 319 -32.71 -9.78 -17.09
CA PRO A 319 -32.60 -8.36 -16.79
C PRO A 319 -31.16 -8.01 -16.35
N VAL A 320 -30.76 -6.74 -16.46
CA VAL A 320 -29.40 -6.28 -16.12
C VAL A 320 -28.97 -6.67 -14.70
N GLN A 321 -29.91 -6.75 -13.76
CA GLN A 321 -29.64 -7.09 -12.36
C GLN A 321 -29.13 -8.52 -12.17
N ASN A 322 -29.37 -9.42 -13.14
CA ASN A 322 -28.92 -10.81 -13.08
C ASN A 322 -27.48 -11.00 -13.60
N PHE A 323 -26.84 -9.94 -14.10
CA PHE A 323 -25.47 -9.99 -14.59
C PHE A 323 -24.49 -9.55 -13.50
N ASP A 324 -23.51 -10.41 -13.19
CA ASP A 324 -22.40 -10.05 -12.29
C ASP A 324 -21.50 -8.94 -12.87
N SER A 325 -21.47 -8.79 -14.20
CA SER A 325 -20.62 -7.84 -14.91
C SER A 325 -21.28 -7.33 -16.19
N THR A 326 -21.13 -6.04 -16.46
CA THR A 326 -21.62 -5.38 -17.69
C THR A 326 -20.81 -5.72 -18.94
N LYS A 327 -19.68 -6.41 -18.83
CA LYS A 327 -18.75 -6.65 -19.94
C LYS A 327 -19.40 -7.29 -21.17
N HIS A 328 -20.24 -8.30 -20.98
CA HIS A 328 -20.93 -8.96 -22.10
C HIS A 328 -21.99 -8.06 -22.76
N ILE A 329 -22.64 -7.21 -21.97
CA ILE A 329 -23.57 -6.19 -22.45
C ILE A 329 -22.82 -5.11 -23.24
N GLU A 330 -21.68 -4.65 -22.74
CA GLU A 330 -20.81 -3.69 -23.43
C GLU A 330 -20.31 -4.25 -24.76
N LEU A 331 -19.85 -5.50 -24.80
CA LEU A 331 -19.44 -6.18 -26.03
C LEU A 331 -20.59 -6.27 -27.04
N TYR A 332 -21.81 -6.56 -26.58
CA TYR A 332 -23.01 -6.58 -27.41
C TYR A 332 -23.31 -5.20 -28.03
N TRP A 333 -23.33 -4.14 -27.21
CA TRP A 333 -23.58 -2.79 -27.71
C TRP A 333 -22.43 -2.25 -28.57
N ALA A 334 -21.18 -2.62 -28.30
CA ALA A 334 -20.04 -2.32 -29.15
C ALA A 334 -20.18 -3.00 -30.52
N ARG A 335 -20.61 -4.26 -30.56
CA ARG A 335 -20.91 -4.99 -31.81
C ARG A 335 -22.02 -4.31 -32.61
N ARG A 336 -23.11 -3.86 -31.97
CA ARG A 336 -24.21 -3.14 -32.64
C ARG A 336 -23.83 -1.74 -33.11
N LYS A 337 -23.11 -0.97 -32.30
CA LYS A 337 -22.59 0.36 -32.70
C LYS A 337 -21.52 0.26 -33.79
N GLY A 338 -20.82 -0.87 -33.86
CA GLY A 338 -19.80 -1.22 -34.86
C GLY A 338 -20.33 -1.59 -36.25
N ALA A 339 -21.64 -1.72 -36.47
CA ALA A 339 -22.22 -1.89 -37.81
C ALA A 339 -22.12 -0.62 -38.70
N LYS A 340 -21.50 0.46 -38.20
CA LYS A 340 -21.11 1.64 -38.98
C LYS A 340 -19.61 1.99 -38.92
N ALA A 341 -18.74 1.12 -38.41
CA ALA A 341 -17.30 1.39 -38.37
C ALA A 341 -16.52 0.30 -39.11
N ALA A 342 -16.07 0.62 -40.33
CA ALA A 342 -15.07 -0.14 -41.05
C ALA A 342 -13.77 -0.18 -40.23
N GLY A 343 -13.50 -1.30 -39.57
CA GLY A 343 -12.28 -1.57 -38.82
C GLY A 343 -12.13 -3.07 -38.63
N LYS A 344 -10.95 -3.61 -38.97
CA LYS A 344 -10.66 -5.05 -39.07
C LYS A 344 -11.27 -5.85 -37.92
N CYS A 345 -12.13 -6.81 -38.25
CA CYS A 345 -12.59 -7.85 -37.32
C CYS A 345 -11.38 -8.52 -36.67
N GLN A 346 -11.19 -8.29 -35.38
CA GLN A 346 -10.35 -9.17 -34.57
C GLN A 346 -11.24 -10.26 -34.01
N LEU A 347 -10.94 -11.51 -34.38
CA LEU A 347 -11.50 -12.69 -33.73
C LEU A 347 -11.19 -12.62 -32.23
N ALA A 348 -12.14 -13.05 -31.41
CA ALA A 348 -11.91 -13.26 -29.99
C ALA A 348 -10.68 -14.16 -29.80
N PRO A 349 -9.80 -13.88 -28.82
CA PRO A 349 -8.64 -14.73 -28.58
C PRO A 349 -9.11 -16.15 -28.25
N GLN A 350 -8.72 -17.12 -29.07
CA GLN A 350 -8.85 -18.53 -28.72
C GLN A 350 -7.95 -18.79 -27.51
N THR A 351 -8.53 -18.95 -26.32
CA THR A 351 -7.83 -19.62 -25.22
C THR A 351 -7.79 -21.10 -25.55
N VAL A 352 -6.71 -21.51 -26.19
CA VAL A 352 -6.40 -22.91 -26.44
C VAL A 352 -5.62 -23.42 -25.23
N ASN A 353 -6.24 -24.25 -24.39
CA ASN A 353 -5.52 -25.15 -23.50
C ASN A 353 -5.70 -26.58 -24.04
N TRP A 354 -4.79 -27.04 -24.89
CA TRP A 354 -4.66 -28.48 -25.15
C TRP A 354 -4.09 -29.12 -23.89
N ARG A 355 -4.91 -29.88 -23.15
CA ARG A 355 -4.37 -31.02 -22.40
C ARG A 355 -4.54 -32.25 -23.26
N THR A 356 -3.43 -32.75 -23.78
CA THR A 356 -3.35 -34.08 -24.41
C THR A 356 -3.81 -35.12 -23.39
N PRO A 357 -4.85 -35.95 -23.69
CA PRO A 357 -5.14 -37.08 -22.84
C PRO A 357 -3.99 -38.08 -22.98
N ALA A 358 -3.21 -38.28 -21.92
CA ALA A 358 -2.34 -39.44 -21.84
C ALA A 358 -3.26 -40.67 -21.80
N THR A 359 -3.34 -41.38 -22.93
CA THR A 359 -3.90 -42.72 -23.02
C THR A 359 -3.08 -43.65 -22.13
N ARG A 360 -3.52 -43.89 -20.89
CA ARG A 360 -3.07 -45.07 -20.15
C ARG A 360 -3.99 -46.23 -20.49
N ARG A 361 -3.44 -47.11 -21.33
CA ARG A 361 -4.00 -48.40 -21.74
C ARG A 361 -4.49 -49.19 -20.53
N ILE A 362 -5.72 -49.67 -20.65
CA ILE A 362 -6.21 -50.86 -19.95
C ILE A 362 -5.37 -52.04 -20.44
N GLY A 363 -4.73 -52.74 -19.52
CA GLY A 363 -4.04 -54.01 -19.77
C GLY A 363 -4.31 -54.96 -18.61
N GLN A 364 -5.33 -55.81 -18.79
CA GLN A 364 -5.49 -57.05 -18.03
C GLN A 364 -4.53 -58.14 -18.57
N SER A 365 -4.38 -59.20 -17.77
CA SER A 365 -3.52 -60.39 -17.92
C SER A 365 -2.08 -60.18 -17.41
N GLY A 366 -1.50 -61.03 -16.57
CA GLY A 366 -1.87 -62.34 -16.06
C GLY A 366 -0.59 -63.13 -15.82
N ARG A 367 -0.46 -63.72 -14.62
CA ARG A 367 0.33 -64.92 -14.28
C ARG A 367 1.83 -65.03 -14.65
N ALA A 368 2.60 -65.25 -13.58
CA ALA A 368 3.48 -66.40 -13.34
C ALA A 368 4.96 -66.40 -13.79
N LYS A 369 5.78 -66.75 -12.78
CA LYS A 369 6.92 -67.69 -12.74
C LYS A 369 8.36 -67.19 -13.00
N ARG A 370 9.19 -67.60 -12.01
CA ARG A 370 10.65 -67.91 -12.04
C ARG A 370 11.57 -66.69 -12.11
N SER A 371 12.63 -66.58 -11.33
CA SER A 371 13.47 -67.55 -10.59
C SER A 371 13.97 -66.93 -9.30
#